data_AF-A0A0F9WCM4-F1
#
_entry.id   AF-A0A0F9WCM4-F1
#
_cell.length_a   1.000
_cell.length_b   1.000
_cell.length_c   1.000
_cell.angle_alpha   90.00
_cell.angle_beta   90.00
_cell.angle_gamma   90.00
#
_symmetry.space_group_name_H-M   'P 1'
#
loop_
_entity.id
_entity.type
_entity.pdbx_description
1 polymer ?
#
loop_
_entity_poly.entity_id
_entity_poly.type
_entity_poly.pdbx_seq_one_letter_code
_entity_poly.pdbx_strand_id
1 'polypeptide(L)'
;MEQVKDVDLAELVDSSEGEIFAEKQRSVAGLVKKLLQRQEILAKEVMAAEKSLAKKKEGLFKVEVKITKLRDGDWSVLQEDKPQGQQEN
;
A
#
# COMPACT_ATOMS: atom_id res chain seq x y z
N MET A 1 28.99 38.49 -46.97
CA MET A 1 28.79 37.42 -45.98
C MET A 1 29.17 37.98 -44.64
N GLU A 2 28.20 38.18 -43.75
CA GLU A 2 28.49 38.58 -42.37
C GLU A 2 29.24 37.44 -41.67
N GLN A 3 30.34 37.77 -40.97
CA GLN A 3 31.07 36.81 -40.16
C GLN A 3 30.13 36.24 -39.10
N VAL A 4 29.92 34.93 -39.14
CA VAL A 4 29.35 34.19 -38.01
C VAL A 4 30.33 34.41 -36.85
N LYS A 5 29.86 35.05 -35.78
CA LYS A 5 30.65 35.22 -34.53
C LYS A 5 31.23 33.87 -34.14
N ASP A 6 32.50 33.86 -33.72
CA ASP A 6 33.17 32.68 -33.18
C ASP A 6 32.33 32.11 -32.02
N VAL A 7 31.54 31.08 -32.34
CA VAL A 7 30.83 30.30 -31.35
C VAL A 7 31.86 29.37 -30.74
N ASP A 8 32.11 29.53 -29.44
CA ASP A 8 32.97 28.60 -28.71
C ASP A 8 32.24 27.27 -28.55
N LEU A 9 32.55 26.34 -29.45
CA LEU A 9 31.96 25.00 -29.46
C LEU A 9 32.30 24.21 -28.19
N ALA A 10 33.43 24.47 -27.54
CA ALA A 10 33.80 23.78 -26.31
C ALA A 10 32.88 24.19 -25.16
N GLU A 11 32.62 25.50 -25.01
CA GLU A 11 31.72 26.04 -23.99
C GLU A 11 30.25 25.59 -24.22
N LEU A 12 29.84 25.46 -25.48
CA LEU A 12 28.52 24.97 -25.85
C LEU A 12 28.34 23.47 -25.53
N VAL A 13 29.39 22.66 -25.73
CA VAL A 13 29.39 21.24 -25.37
C VAL A 13 29.36 21.07 -23.85
N ASP A 14 30.21 21.79 -23.11
CA ASP A 14 30.28 21.71 -21.65
C ASP A 14 28.95 22.10 -20.97
N SER A 15 28.32 23.17 -21.45
CA SER A 15 27.00 23.61 -20.96
C SER A 15 25.91 22.59 -21.26
N SER A 16 25.90 22.02 -22.48
CA SER A 16 24.95 20.98 -22.88
C SER A 16 25.12 19.70 -22.05
N GLU A 17 26.35 19.28 -21.76
CA GLU A 17 26.62 18.12 -20.91
C GLU A 17 26.12 18.33 -19.47
N GLY A 18 26.34 19.51 -18.90
CA GLY A 18 25.83 19.88 -17.59
C GLY A 18 24.30 19.85 -17.52
N GLU A 19 23.63 20.37 -18.53
CA GLU A 19 22.16 20.36 -18.63
C GLU A 19 21.60 18.96 -18.77
N ILE A 20 22.18 18.12 -19.65
CA ILE A 20 21.78 16.72 -19.82
C ILE A 20 21.95 15.95 -18.51
N PHE A 21 23.08 16.14 -17.82
CA PHE A 21 23.33 15.47 -16.54
C PHE A 21 22.32 15.88 -15.47
N ALA A 22 22.02 17.17 -15.34
CA ALA A 22 21.02 17.67 -14.41
C ALA A 22 19.61 17.16 -14.73
N GLU A 23 19.24 17.08 -16.01
CA GLU A 23 17.96 16.52 -16.45
C GLU A 23 17.84 15.03 -16.09
N LYS A 24 18.89 14.24 -16.37
CA LYS A 24 18.94 12.82 -15.99
C LYS A 24 18.85 12.64 -14.48
N GLN A 25 19.56 13.45 -13.69
CA GLN A 25 19.47 13.41 -12.23
C GLN A 25 18.05 13.71 -11.73
N ARG A 26 17.39 14.75 -12.25
CA ARG A 26 16.00 15.07 -11.90
C ARG A 26 15.03 13.94 -12.26
N SER A 27 15.21 13.33 -13.43
CA SER A 27 14.40 12.20 -13.89
C SER A 27 14.56 10.99 -12.96
N VAL A 28 15.80 10.62 -12.63
CA VAL A 28 16.09 9.54 -11.68
C VAL A 28 15.51 9.84 -10.30
N ALA A 29 15.72 11.05 -9.77
CA ALA A 29 15.15 11.46 -8.48
C ALA A 29 13.62 11.38 -8.49
N GLY A 30 12.97 11.76 -9.60
CA GLY A 30 11.53 11.63 -9.79
C GLY A 30 11.06 10.17 -9.77
N LEU A 31 11.80 9.27 -10.45
CA LEU A 31 11.50 7.84 -10.44
C LEU A 31 11.67 7.23 -9.05
N VAL A 32 12.77 7.53 -8.36
CA VAL A 32 13.03 7.06 -6.99
C VAL A 32 11.92 7.53 -6.05
N LYS A 33 11.51 8.80 -6.13
CA LYS A 33 10.40 9.32 -5.32
C LYS A 33 9.09 8.57 -5.57
N LYS A 34 8.74 8.30 -6.84
CA LYS A 34 7.55 7.52 -7.19
C LYS A 34 7.61 6.09 -6.66
N LEU A 35 8.78 5.45 -6.74
CA LEU A 35 8.99 4.10 -6.21
C LEU A 35 8.83 4.06 -4.69
N LEU A 36 9.41 5.03 -3.97
CA LEU A 36 9.26 5.14 -2.52
C LEU A 36 7.80 5.34 -2.10
N GLN A 37 7.08 6.26 -2.77
CA GLN A 37 5.65 6.47 -2.53
C GLN A 37 4.83 5.19 -2.76
N ARG A 38 5.14 4.46 -3.84
CA ARG A 38 4.48 3.17 -4.12
C ARG A 38 4.79 2.13 -3.04
N GLN A 39 6.02 2.08 -2.56
CA GLN A 39 6.43 1.16 -1.49
C GLN A 39 5.71 1.46 -0.17
N GLU A 40 5.51 2.73 0.18
CA GLU A 40 4.74 3.13 1.36
C GLU A 40 3.26 2.75 1.26
N ILE A 41 2.65 2.91 0.08
CA ILE A 41 1.26 2.50 -0.17
C ILE A 41 1.13 0.99 -0.02
N LEU A 42 2.01 0.23 -0.66
CA LEU A 42 2.01 -1.23 -0.56
C LEU A 42 2.20 -1.70 0.89
N ALA A 43 3.07 -1.07 1.67
CA ALA A 43 3.24 -1.40 3.08
C ALA A 43 1.94 -1.22 3.89
N LYS A 44 1.18 -0.16 3.62
CA LYS A 44 -0.14 0.07 4.25
C LYS A 44 -1.16 -0.97 3.83
N GLU A 45 -1.20 -1.33 2.55
CA GLU A 45 -2.09 -2.36 2.01
C GLU A 45 -1.79 -3.73 2.62
N VAL A 46 -0.51 -4.11 2.76
CA VAL A 46 -0.09 -5.35 3.42
C VAL A 46 -0.56 -5.38 4.86
N MET A 47 -0.33 -4.33 5.65
CA MET A 47 -0.81 -4.26 7.04
C MET A 47 -2.34 -4.38 7.13
N ALA A 48 -3.08 -3.76 6.21
CA ALA A 48 -4.53 -3.86 6.16
C ALA A 48 -4.98 -5.30 5.83
N ALA A 49 -4.32 -5.95 4.88
CA ALA A 49 -4.57 -7.34 4.51
C ALA A 49 -4.28 -8.30 5.67
N GLU A 50 -3.18 -8.11 6.40
CA GLU A 50 -2.83 -8.89 7.59
C GLU A 50 -3.88 -8.74 8.69
N LYS A 51 -4.33 -7.52 8.97
CA LYS A 51 -5.40 -7.26 9.95
C LYS A 51 -6.71 -7.92 9.54
N SER A 52 -7.05 -7.88 8.25
CA SER A 52 -8.24 -8.56 7.70
C SER A 52 -8.13 -10.08 7.83
N LEU A 53 -6.96 -10.64 7.53
CA LEU A 53 -6.68 -12.06 7.68
C LEU A 53 -6.80 -12.51 9.13
N ALA A 54 -6.24 -11.75 10.08
CA ALA A 54 -6.35 -12.04 11.51
C ALA A 54 -7.82 -12.11 11.97
N LYS A 55 -8.64 -11.13 11.58
CA LYS A 55 -10.08 -11.13 11.87
C LYS A 55 -10.81 -12.33 11.29
N LYS A 56 -10.50 -12.69 10.03
CA LYS A 56 -11.11 -13.86 9.38
C LYS A 56 -10.69 -15.16 10.05
N LYS A 57 -9.42 -15.30 10.46
CA LYS A 57 -8.95 -16.46 11.22
C LYS A 57 -9.65 -16.59 12.58
N GLU A 58 -9.84 -15.48 13.29
CA GLU A 58 -10.59 -15.47 14.55
C GLU A 58 -12.05 -15.89 14.32
N GLY A 59 -12.70 -15.36 13.28
CA GLY A 59 -14.06 -15.74 12.89
C GLY A 59 -14.17 -17.22 12.53
N LEU A 60 -13.22 -17.75 11.75
CA LEU A 60 -13.15 -19.16 11.39
C LEU A 60 -13.01 -20.04 12.63
N PHE A 61 -12.08 -19.71 13.53
CA PHE A 61 -11.89 -20.45 14.78
C PHE A 61 -13.18 -20.50 15.62
N LYS A 62 -13.90 -19.38 15.75
CA LYS A 62 -15.19 -19.35 16.46
C LYS A 62 -16.21 -20.28 15.82
N VAL A 63 -16.27 -20.33 14.48
CA VAL A 63 -17.17 -21.23 13.74
C VAL A 63 -16.75 -22.69 13.93
N GLU A 64 -15.47 -23.01 13.86
CA GLU A 64 -14.93 -24.36 14.09
C GLU A 64 -15.27 -24.85 15.51
N VAL A 65 -15.14 -23.98 16.53
CA VAL A 65 -15.55 -24.29 17.90
C VAL A 65 -17.06 -24.56 17.98
N LYS A 66 -17.91 -23.76 17.32
CA LYS A 66 -19.36 -23.99 17.28
C LYS A 66 -19.70 -25.33 16.61
N ILE A 67 -19.08 -25.63 15.47
CA ILE A 67 -19.27 -26.91 14.76
C ILE A 67 -18.86 -28.09 15.64
N THR A 68 -17.73 -27.96 16.35
CA THR A 68 -17.24 -29.01 17.27
C THR A 68 -18.25 -29.25 18.39
N LYS A 69 -18.75 -28.20 19.05
CA LYS A 69 -19.78 -28.31 20.08
C LYS A 69 -21.07 -28.97 19.57
N LEU A 70 -21.53 -28.59 18.37
CA LEU A 70 -22.70 -29.22 17.74
C LEU A 70 -22.47 -30.71 17.47
N ARG A 71 -21.29 -31.08 16.94
CA ARG A 71 -20.90 -32.47 16.71
C ARG A 71 -20.90 -33.27 18.01
N ASP A 72 -20.46 -32.64 19.11
CA ASP A 72 -20.39 -33.26 20.43
C ASP A 72 -21.76 -33.24 21.16
N GLY A 73 -22.83 -32.79 20.48
CA GLY A 73 -24.21 -32.81 20.99
C GLY A 73 -24.61 -31.62 21.84
N ASP A 74 -23.74 -30.60 21.95
CA ASP A 74 -24.04 -29.35 22.64
C ASP A 74 -24.76 -28.37 21.70
N TRP A 75 -26.10 -28.41 21.76
CA TRP A 75 -26.98 -27.53 20.99
C TRP A 75 -27.12 -26.12 21.59
N SER A 76 -26.49 -25.82 22.74
CA SER A 76 -26.58 -24.51 23.38
C SER A 76 -26.04 -23.37 22.50
N VAL A 77 -25.13 -23.68 21.57
CA VAL A 77 -24.54 -22.72 20.62
C VAL A 77 -25.50 -22.24 19.51
N LEU A 78 -26.69 -22.83 19.40
CA LEU A 78 -27.76 -22.39 18.50
C LEU A 78 -28.72 -21.39 19.12
N GLN A 79 -28.61 -21.13 20.43
CA GLN A 79 -29.41 -20.07 21.04
C GLN A 79 -28.91 -18.73 20.49
N GLU A 80 -29.76 -18.03 19.75
CA GLU A 80 -29.51 -16.65 19.37
C GLU A 80 -29.38 -15.83 20.65
N ASP A 81 -28.29 -15.08 20.79
CA ASP A 81 -28.19 -14.03 21.80
C ASP A 81 -29.38 -13.09 21.56
N LYS A 82 -30.44 -13.23 22.37
CA LYS A 82 -31.56 -12.29 22.34
C LYS A 82 -30.97 -10.89 22.40
N PRO A 83 -31.34 -9.97 21.50
CA PRO A 83 -30.87 -8.60 21.59
C PRO A 83 -31.26 -8.06 22.98
N GLN A 84 -30.25 -7.80 23.81
CA GLN A 84 -30.40 -7.05 25.06
C GLN A 84 -30.72 -5.61 24.68
N GLY A 85 -32.00 -5.37 24.41
CA GLY A 85 -32.50 -4.10 23.91
C GLY A 85 -34.02 -4.09 23.90
N GLN A 86 -34.62 -4.36 25.07
CA GLN A 86 -35.98 -3.97 25.47
C GLN A 86 -36.24 -4.52 26.87
N GLN A 87 -35.59 -3.93 27.87
CA GLN A 87 -36.24 -3.72 29.16
C GLN A 87 -36.72 -2.27 29.13
N GLU A 88 -37.92 -2.08 28.60
CA GLU A 88 -38.71 -0.87 28.85
C GLU A 88 -39.45 -1.04 30.19
N ASN A 89 -39.46 0.07 30.94
CA ASN A 89 -40.24 0.41 32.14
C ASN A 89 -39.70 -0.01 33.51
#